data_AF-D6TUH9-F1
#
_entry.id   AF-D6TUH9-F1
#
_cell.length_a   1.000
_cell.length_b   1.000
_cell.length_c   1.000
_cell.angle_alpha   90.00
_cell.angle_beta   90.00
_cell.angle_gamma   90.00
#
_symmetry.space_group_name_H-M   'P 1'
#
loop_
_entity.id
_entity.type
_entity.pdbx_description
1 polymer ?
#
loop_
_entity_poly.entity_id
_entity_poly.type
_entity_poly.pdbx_seq_one_letter_code
_entity_poly.pdbx_strand_id
1 'polypeptide(L)'
;MVLHINPLNGIFIGAFIGFLLSLPIGLSLAFWLSQIKLRALTVLGAFLGALIGFCIIYASIGTLLFDPPPIASNPGAAFFGTILFCPNVALAFAIVADVLIANRSTRASRRATHK
;
A
#
# COMPACT_ATOMS: atom_id res chain seq x y z
N MET A 1 19.93 -8.94 -13.90
CA MET A 1 18.47 -9.12 -13.94
C MET A 1 17.87 -7.81 -14.41
N VAL A 2 17.28 -7.78 -15.61
CA VAL A 2 16.68 -6.58 -16.18
C VAL A 2 15.22 -6.56 -15.78
N LEU A 3 14.76 -5.44 -15.22
CA LEU A 3 13.37 -5.22 -14.86
C LEU A 3 12.54 -5.09 -16.15
N HIS A 4 11.79 -6.13 -16.50
CA HIS A 4 10.95 -6.10 -17.70
C HIS A 4 9.53 -5.67 -17.31
N ILE A 5 9.20 -4.40 -17.57
CA ILE A 5 7.86 -3.86 -17.37
C ILE A 5 7.21 -3.75 -18.74
N ASN A 6 6.27 -4.64 -19.04
CA ASN A 6 5.45 -4.52 -20.24
C ASN A 6 4.08 -3.90 -19.86
N PRO A 7 3.87 -2.59 -20.13
CA PRO A 7 2.66 -1.88 -19.72
C PRO A 7 1.39 -2.35 -20.46
N LEU A 8 1.54 -3.11 -21.55
CA LEU A 8 0.43 -3.70 -22.31
C LEU A 8 0.06 -5.11 -21.84
N ASN A 9 0.76 -5.66 -20.83
CA ASN A 9 0.43 -6.97 -20.29
C ASN A 9 -0.88 -6.90 -19.48
N GLY A 10 -1.81 -7.81 -19.77
CA GLY A 10 -3.09 -7.91 -19.06
C GLY A 10 -2.93 -8.07 -17.53
N ILE A 11 -1.80 -8.61 -17.09
CA ILE A 11 -1.44 -8.73 -15.66
C ILE A 11 -1.18 -7.36 -15.04
N PHE A 12 -0.44 -6.47 -15.72
CA PHE A 12 -0.19 -5.11 -15.27
C PHE A 12 -1.49 -4.30 -15.19
N ILE A 13 -2.33 -4.42 -16.23
CA ILE A 13 -3.64 -3.76 -16.29
C ILE A 13 -4.56 -4.25 -15.16
N GLY A 14 -4.64 -5.57 -14.94
CA GLY A 14 -5.44 -6.14 -13.84
C GLY A 14 -4.96 -5.66 -12.47
N ALA A 15 -3.65 -5.72 -12.22
CA ALA A 15 -3.06 -5.23 -10.97
C ALA A 15 -3.31 -3.74 -10.77
N PHE A 16 -3.16 -2.92 -11.82
CA PHE A 16 -3.30 -1.45 -11.76
C PHE A 16 -4.75 -1.03 -11.51
N ILE A 17 -5.72 -1.64 -12.20
CA ILE A 17 -7.15 -1.35 -11.97
C ILE A 17 -7.53 -1.78 -10.55
N GLY A 18 -7.04 -2.92 -10.08
CA GLY A 18 -7.30 -3.37 -8.71
C GLY A 18 -6.67 -2.46 -7.64
N PHE A 19 -5.48 -1.93 -7.90
CA PHE A 19 -4.86 -0.88 -7.07
C PHE A 19 -5.70 0.40 -7.05
N LEU A 20 -6.15 0.85 -8.22
CA LEU A 20 -6.94 2.08 -8.36
C LEU A 20 -8.27 2.00 -7.60
N LEU A 21 -8.91 0.81 -7.58
CA LEU A 21 -10.11 0.54 -6.80
C LEU A 21 -9.83 0.37 -5.30
N SER A 22 -8.69 -0.23 -4.94
CA SER A 22 -8.27 -0.40 -3.55
C SER A 22 -7.92 0.92 -2.87
N LEU A 23 -7.38 1.88 -3.63
CA LEU A 23 -6.88 3.15 -3.11
C LEU A 23 -7.95 3.97 -2.37
N PRO A 24 -9.13 4.28 -2.96
CA PRO A 24 -10.18 5.01 -2.25
C PRO A 24 -10.67 4.27 -1.00
N ILE A 25 -10.72 2.94 -1.03
CA ILE A 25 -11.11 2.11 0.12
C ILE A 25 -10.07 2.25 1.24
N GLY A 26 -8.80 2.00 0.94
CA GLY A 26 -7.71 2.08 1.92
C GLY A 26 -7.54 3.47 2.52
N LEU A 27 -7.62 4.52 1.71
CA LEU A 27 -7.54 5.90 2.20
C LEU A 27 -8.75 6.29 3.04
N SER A 28 -9.96 5.86 2.65
CA SER A 28 -11.17 6.15 3.43
C SER A 28 -11.11 5.47 4.80
N LEU A 29 -10.71 4.20 4.87
CA LEU A 29 -10.56 3.52 6.16
C LEU A 29 -9.49 4.18 7.04
N ALA A 30 -8.34 4.55 6.47
CA ALA A 30 -7.28 5.25 7.20
C ALA A 30 -7.76 6.61 7.74
N PHE A 31 -8.55 7.35 6.96
CA PHE A 31 -9.12 8.64 7.37
C PHE A 31 -10.13 8.49 8.52
N TRP A 32 -10.99 7.47 8.46
CA TRP A 32 -12.01 7.22 9.48
C TRP A 32 -11.43 6.69 10.80
N LEU A 33 -10.40 5.84 10.72
CA LEU A 33 -9.79 5.23 11.90
C LEU A 33 -8.81 6.16 12.62
N SER A 34 -8.18 7.10 11.91
CA SER A 34 -7.21 8.01 12.52
C SER A 34 -7.88 9.09 13.37
N GLN A 35 -7.68 9.00 14.69
CA GLN A 35 -8.15 9.98 15.69
C GLN A 35 -7.19 11.16 15.87
N ILE A 36 -6.13 11.26 15.06
CA ILE A 36 -5.02 12.20 15.28
C ILE A 36 -5.29 13.55 14.60
N LYS A 37 -4.83 14.66 15.21
CA LYS A 37 -4.89 16.02 14.62
C LYS A 37 -4.20 16.13 13.24
N LEU A 38 -3.19 15.30 12.98
CA LEU A 38 -2.39 15.27 11.75
C LEU A 38 -2.82 14.13 10.81
N ARG A 39 -4.11 14.08 10.47
CA ARG A 39 -4.70 13.04 9.59
C ARG A 39 -3.99 12.91 8.23
N ALA A 40 -3.42 14.00 7.74
CA ALA A 40 -2.67 14.00 6.49
C ALA A 40 -1.48 13.02 6.50
N LEU A 41 -0.79 12.87 7.64
CA LEU A 41 0.36 11.97 7.73
C LEU A 41 -0.08 10.49 7.70
N THR A 42 -1.23 10.18 8.29
CA THR A 42 -1.81 8.83 8.28
C THR A 42 -2.27 8.43 6.89
N VAL A 43 -2.92 9.35 6.18
CA VAL A 43 -3.33 9.15 4.79
C VAL A 43 -2.11 8.95 3.88
N LEU A 44 -1.02 9.69 4.12
CA LEU A 44 0.24 9.53 3.40
C LEU A 44 0.87 8.15 3.68
N GLY A 45 0.85 7.70 4.94
CA GLY A 45 1.25 6.34 5.33
C GLY A 45 0.42 5.26 4.63
N ALA A 46 -0.91 5.43 4.59
CA ALA A 46 -1.81 4.52 3.89
C ALA A 46 -1.51 4.45 2.39
N PHE A 47 -1.25 5.60 1.76
CA PHE A 47 -0.89 5.68 0.35
C PHE A 47 0.44 4.96 0.06
N LEU A 48 1.48 5.15 0.89
CA LEU A 48 2.73 4.41 0.73
C LEU A 48 2.53 2.91 0.93
N GLY A 49 1.74 2.50 1.94
CA GLY A 49 1.42 1.10 2.18
C GLY A 49 0.71 0.45 0.99
N ALA A 50 -0.25 1.15 0.39
CA ALA A 50 -0.93 0.71 -0.82
C ALA A 50 0.07 0.53 -1.99
N LEU A 51 0.96 1.50 -2.20
CA LEU A 51 1.94 1.47 -3.27
C LEU A 51 2.94 0.32 -3.11
N ILE A 52 3.40 0.07 -1.89
CA ILE A 52 4.24 -1.08 -1.56
C ILE A 52 3.49 -2.40 -1.78
N GLY A 53 2.23 -2.49 -1.35
CA GLY A 53 1.39 -3.66 -1.57
C GLY A 53 1.22 -3.99 -3.06
N PHE A 54 1.02 -2.97 -3.89
CA PHE A 54 0.99 -3.12 -5.35
C PHE A 54 2.31 -3.67 -5.90
N CYS A 55 3.46 -3.11 -5.49
CA CYS A 55 4.77 -3.60 -5.92
C CYS A 55 5.01 -5.06 -5.51
N ILE A 56 4.58 -5.47 -4.30
CA ILE A 56 4.72 -6.85 -3.81
C ILE A 56 3.89 -7.81 -4.65
N ILE A 57 2.62 -7.50 -4.93
CA ILE A 57 1.76 -8.32 -5.79
C ILE A 57 2.36 -8.41 -7.19
N TYR A 58 2.82 -7.30 -7.75
CA TYR A 58 3.38 -7.27 -9.09
C TYR A 58 4.72 -8.04 -9.18
N ALA A 59 5.51 -8.04 -8.10
CA ALA A 59 6.71 -8.87 -7.98
C ALA A 59 6.37 -10.36 -7.81
N SER A 60 5.33 -10.69 -7.03
CA SER A 60 4.98 -12.08 -6.69
C SER A 60 4.37 -12.87 -7.84
N ILE A 61 3.71 -12.19 -8.78
CA ILE A 61 3.13 -12.83 -9.99
C ILE A 61 4.23 -13.20 -11.02
N GLY A 62 5.49 -12.87 -10.73
CA GLY A 62 6.63 -13.27 -11.54
C GLY A 62 6.83 -12.42 -12.80
N THR A 63 5.97 -11.45 -13.07
CA THR A 63 6.09 -10.52 -14.21
C THR A 63 7.27 -9.57 -14.10
N LEU A 64 7.88 -9.43 -12.92
CA LEU A 64 9.09 -8.62 -12.73
C LEU A 64 10.40 -9.35 -13.07
N LEU A 65 10.40 -10.68 -12.97
CA LEU A 65 11.62 -11.50 -12.96
C LEU A 65 11.66 -12.54 -14.10
N PHE A 66 10.52 -12.90 -14.68
CA PHE A 66 10.39 -13.89 -15.73
C PHE A 66 9.58 -13.35 -16.91
N ASP A 67 10.18 -13.36 -18.10
CA ASP A 67 9.49 -13.13 -19.37
C ASP A 67 9.81 -14.32 -20.32
N PRO A 68 8.82 -15.08 -20.81
CA PRO A 68 7.38 -14.92 -20.62
C PRO A 68 6.94 -15.20 -19.18
N PRO A 69 5.81 -14.61 -18.73
CA PRO A 69 5.26 -14.93 -17.43
C PRO A 69 4.92 -16.43 -17.35
N PRO A 70 5.07 -17.06 -16.19
CA PRO A 70 4.80 -18.49 -16.04
C PRO A 70 3.36 -18.79 -16.48
N ILE A 71 3.13 -19.93 -17.14
CA ILE A 71 1.84 -20.31 -17.77
C ILE A 71 0.64 -20.22 -16.79
N ALA A 72 0.91 -20.27 -15.48
CA ALA A 72 -0.08 -20.09 -14.40
C ALA A 72 -0.44 -18.62 -14.08
N SER A 73 0.16 -17.63 -14.75
CA SER A 73 -0.07 -16.21 -14.48
C SER A 73 -1.43 -15.78 -15.03
N ASN A 74 -2.40 -15.59 -14.14
CA ASN A 74 -3.75 -15.17 -14.49
C ASN A 74 -3.94 -13.66 -14.19
N PRO A 75 -4.33 -12.83 -15.18
CA PRO A 75 -4.62 -11.42 -14.95
C PRO A 75 -5.74 -11.18 -13.93
N GLY A 76 -6.70 -12.10 -13.81
CA GLY A 76 -7.74 -12.05 -12.78
C GLY A 76 -7.19 -12.24 -11.37
N ALA A 77 -6.22 -13.15 -11.20
CA ALA A 77 -5.55 -13.33 -9.90
C ALA A 77 -4.76 -12.08 -9.49
N ALA A 78 -4.16 -11.39 -10.45
CA ALA A 78 -3.49 -10.11 -10.22
C ALA A 78 -4.46 -9.03 -9.73
N PHE A 79 -5.63 -8.92 -10.37
CA PHE A 79 -6.69 -7.98 -10.01
C PHE A 79 -7.27 -8.23 -8.61
N PHE A 80 -7.69 -9.47 -8.32
CA PHE A 80 -8.26 -9.79 -7.00
C PHE A 80 -7.19 -9.76 -5.91
N GLY A 81 -5.95 -10.13 -6.24
CA GLY A 81 -4.81 -10.02 -5.34
C GLY A 81 -4.53 -8.58 -4.93
N THR A 82 -4.48 -7.64 -5.89
CA THR A 82 -4.29 -6.22 -5.54
C THR A 82 -5.48 -5.65 -4.78
N ILE A 83 -6.72 -5.93 -5.19
CA ILE A 83 -7.92 -5.41 -4.48
C ILE A 83 -7.97 -5.86 -3.01
N LEU A 84 -7.62 -7.11 -2.72
CA LEU A 84 -7.73 -7.64 -1.36
C LEU A 84 -6.48 -7.33 -0.53
N PHE A 85 -5.29 -7.38 -1.10
CA PHE A 85 -4.04 -7.22 -0.35
C PHE A 85 -3.68 -5.75 -0.10
N CYS A 86 -3.85 -4.90 -1.12
CA CYS A 86 -3.46 -3.50 -1.06
C CYS A 86 -4.16 -2.69 0.06
N PRO A 87 -5.48 -2.83 0.33
CA PRO A 87 -6.12 -2.12 1.44
C PRO A 87 -5.61 -2.59 2.80
N ASN A 88 -5.30 -3.89 2.95
CA ASN A 88 -4.79 -4.45 4.20
C ASN A 88 -3.38 -3.88 4.51
N VAL A 89 -2.49 -3.81 3.52
CA VAL A 89 -1.16 -3.22 3.69
C VAL A 89 -1.26 -1.71 3.92
N ALA A 90 -2.14 -1.02 3.19
CA ALA A 90 -2.43 0.40 3.41
C ALA A 90 -2.89 0.67 4.85
N LEU A 91 -3.82 -0.14 5.36
CA LEU A 91 -4.32 -0.04 6.73
C LEU A 91 -3.21 -0.30 7.76
N ALA A 92 -2.40 -1.35 7.57
CA ALA A 92 -1.29 -1.66 8.46
C ALA A 92 -0.29 -0.50 8.55
N PHE A 93 0.09 0.10 7.43
CA PHE A 93 0.96 1.27 7.40
C PHE A 93 0.31 2.51 8.01
N ALA A 94 -1.00 2.71 7.83
CA ALA A 94 -1.74 3.79 8.47
C ALA A 94 -1.71 3.66 10.01
N ILE A 95 -1.96 2.45 10.53
CA ILE A 95 -1.91 2.17 11.98
C ILE A 95 -0.50 2.39 12.54
N VAL A 96 0.53 1.93 11.84
CA VAL A 96 1.93 2.14 12.24
C VAL A 96 2.26 3.64 12.25
N ALA A 97 1.81 4.40 11.25
CA ALA A 97 1.98 5.85 11.21
C ALA A 97 1.28 6.52 12.39
N ASP A 98 0.03 6.12 12.70
CA ASP A 98 -0.72 6.63 13.85
C ASP A 98 0.03 6.41 15.18
N VAL A 99 0.50 5.18 15.42
CA VAL A 99 1.26 4.82 16.63
C VAL A 99 2.58 5.59 16.72
N LEU A 100 3.29 5.74 15.59
CA LEU A 100 4.56 6.47 15.55
C LEU A 100 4.37 7.96 15.90
N ILE A 101 3.31 8.58 15.41
CA ILE A 101 2.98 9.98 15.67
C ILE A 101 2.56 10.17 17.13
N ALA A 102 1.70 9.30 17.65
CA ALA A 102 1.26 9.34 19.05
C ALA A 102 2.46 9.20 20.01
N ASN A 103 3.40 8.30 19.69
CA ASN A 103 4.63 8.12 20.46
C ASN A 103 5.58 9.33 20.36
N ARG A 104 5.63 10.01 19.21
CA ARG A 104 6.44 11.23 19.04
C ARG A 104 5.87 12.41 19.81
N SER A 105 4.55 12.61 19.81
CA SER A 105 3.93 13.76 20.51
C SER A 105 4.10 13.64 22.04
N THR A 106 3.96 12.44 22.61
CA THR A 106 4.20 12.18 24.03
C THR A 106 5.66 12.39 24.43
N ARG A 107 6.62 11.95 23.61
CA ARG A 107 8.05 12.23 23.83
C ARG A 107 8.37 13.72 23.76
N ALA A 108 7.78 14.45 22.80
CA ALA A 108 7.97 15.88 22.66
C ALA A 108 7.40 16.65 23.86
N SER A 109 6.20 16.29 24.32
CA SER A 109 5.58 16.88 25.51
C SER A 109 6.41 16.65 26.78
N ARG A 110 6.95 15.44 27.00
CA ARG A 110 7.84 15.17 28.15
C ARG A 110 9.12 16.00 28.15
N ARG A 111 9.68 16.33 26.98
CA ARG A 111 10.87 17.19 26.87
C ARG A 111 10.56 18.66 27.14
N ALA A 112 9.33 19.10 26.88
CA ALA A 112 8.92 20.48 27.12
C ALA A 112 8.67 20.76 28.62
N THR A 113 8.26 19.77 29.40
CA THR A 113 8.04 19.92 30.86
C THR A 113 9.33 19.90 31.70
N HIS A 114 10.45 19.48 31.10
CA HIS A 114 11.75 19.35 31.78
C HIS A 114 12.71 20.54 31.53
N LYS A 115 12.23 21.58 30.83
CA LYS A 115 12.88 22.89 30.68
C LYS A 115 12.13 23.90 31.51
#